data_AF-A0A7W0UXZ8-F1
#
_entry.id   AF-A0A7W0UXZ8-F1
#
_cell.length_a   1.000
_cell.length_b   1.000
_cell.length_c   1.000
_cell.angle_alpha   90.00
_cell.angle_beta   90.00
_cell.angle_gamma   90.00
#
_symmetry.space_group_name_H-M   'P 1'
#
loop_
_entity.id
_entity.type
_entity.pdbx_description
1 polymer ?
#
loop_
_entity_poly.entity_id
_entity_poly.type
_entity_poly.pdbx_seq_one_letter_code
_entity_poly.pdbx_strand_id
1 'polypeptide(L)'
;MITSELQTLTSAALAQLSDELREVRQLNHGTSLIDYLLACSGATQSTRALVYLLWQTYGDDEEILRCKLRNLNAQCGRFLNLYGDGLVNVLRAPARINILGEHIDYVSYLPTASLPFGSREHDMTMLYRATEEERVDGASMLEAYPPFNFRLGAVPSADGKDTIEGKWLSYLYGNPPPASHWGNYVKGAVYFACLKYGEAVNRGFTFLVDSSIPPSGGASSSSALTVLAGEAIREVNRITYTPEELAQDSAQAEWYVGTRGGSLDHTALCLAARGHAVRIAYRDQQTSLVPLPDERFCWVTFFSHPADKGREVMIEYNERVAVSRVLIPAVIDGWELTRTDRYLTWCSEIEALQAGGSTWALDQIERLLDELPQTLSLAEVEQNYPKAFLECSRLFPALLEERGASPLKVRDRARHHLGEVRRVHEAQRTLDTVFRSATSQETLLPDFGVQTLGRLLNESHQSLRDLYEVSTPEVERLIEILLSDPNVYGARLMGGGFGGNVLALTSRENVATLIDHVQSEFYTPRRRAGVREGAVMVSTP
;
A
#
# COMPACT_ATOMS: atom_id res chain seq x y z
N MET A 1 -13.07 6.95 -6.69
CA MET A 1 -14.47 6.63 -6.29
C MET A 1 -15.08 7.74 -5.43
N ILE A 2 -14.92 9.03 -5.80
CA ILE A 2 -15.28 10.18 -4.93
C ILE A 2 -16.36 11.10 -5.56
N THR A 3 -16.76 10.85 -6.81
CA THR A 3 -17.65 11.73 -7.60
C THR A 3 -19.11 11.30 -7.69
N SER A 4 -19.47 10.07 -7.30
CA SER A 4 -20.86 9.56 -7.36
C SER A 4 -21.71 9.87 -6.12
N GLU A 5 -21.13 9.87 -4.91
CA GLU A 5 -21.89 10.06 -3.65
C GLU A 5 -22.58 11.43 -3.57
N LEU A 6 -22.01 12.46 -4.22
CA LEU A 6 -22.61 13.79 -4.28
C LEU A 6 -23.97 13.84 -5.00
N GLN A 7 -24.32 12.83 -5.81
CA GLN A 7 -25.62 12.76 -6.49
C GLN A 7 -26.68 11.95 -5.74
N THR A 8 -26.30 11.12 -4.76
CA THR A 8 -27.21 10.19 -4.05
C THR A 8 -27.46 10.53 -2.58
N LEU A 9 -26.89 11.60 -2.05
CA LEU A 9 -27.15 12.07 -0.69
C LEU A 9 -28.59 12.61 -0.53
N THR A 10 -29.48 11.75 -0.03
CA THR A 10 -30.89 12.08 0.22
C THR A 10 -31.06 13.08 1.38
N SER A 11 -32.12 13.89 1.31
CA SER A 11 -32.45 14.93 2.28
C SER A 11 -32.63 14.43 3.72
N ALA A 12 -32.77 13.11 3.94
CA ALA A 12 -32.91 12.49 5.26
C ALA A 12 -31.57 12.39 6.00
N ALA A 13 -30.46 12.09 5.31
CA ALA A 13 -29.13 12.05 5.92
C ALA A 13 -28.70 13.44 6.43
N LEU A 14 -29.09 14.49 5.69
CA LEU A 14 -28.88 15.89 6.06
C LEU A 14 -29.72 16.35 7.27
N ALA A 15 -30.73 15.58 7.70
CA ALA A 15 -31.60 15.94 8.83
C ALA A 15 -31.10 15.44 10.20
N GLN A 16 -30.12 14.52 10.23
CA GLN A 16 -29.57 13.96 11.47
C GLN A 16 -28.34 14.72 12.00
N LEU A 17 -27.69 15.56 11.18
CA LEU A 17 -26.60 16.47 11.60
C LEU A 17 -27.19 17.74 12.20
N SER A 18 -27.87 17.62 13.34
CA SER A 18 -28.78 18.64 13.86
C SER A 18 -28.05 19.91 14.25
N ASP A 19 -27.27 19.82 15.32
CA ASP A 19 -26.55 20.95 15.87
C ASP A 19 -25.09 20.77 15.46
N GLU A 20 -24.22 20.30 16.35
CA GLU A 20 -22.78 20.03 16.16
C GLU A 20 -22.49 19.25 14.87
N LEU A 21 -21.47 19.61 14.08
CA LEU A 21 -21.41 20.72 13.10
C LEU A 21 -21.60 22.20 13.55
N ARG A 22 -22.57 22.55 14.41
CA ARG A 22 -22.88 23.91 14.94
C ARG A 22 -21.69 24.64 15.51
N GLU A 23 -20.66 23.91 15.97
CA GLU A 23 -19.37 24.52 16.29
C GLU A 23 -18.08 23.75 15.90
N VAL A 24 -18.01 23.28 14.63
CA VAL A 24 -16.72 23.41 13.88
C VAL A 24 -16.29 24.90 13.76
N ARG A 25 -17.17 25.83 14.18
CA ARG A 25 -17.89 26.84 13.41
C ARG A 25 -17.84 28.22 14.12
N GLN A 26 -16.86 28.38 15.02
CA GLN A 26 -16.30 29.68 15.44
C GLN A 26 -14.77 29.60 15.32
N LEU A 27 -14.17 28.59 15.96
CA LEU A 27 -13.10 27.71 15.46
C LEU A 27 -11.62 28.15 15.28
N ASN A 28 -11.03 29.22 15.83
CA ASN A 28 -11.57 30.32 16.62
C ASN A 28 -10.67 31.55 16.44
N HIS A 29 -11.28 32.68 16.06
CA HIS A 29 -10.75 34.04 16.24
C HIS A 29 -9.24 34.24 15.88
N GLY A 30 -8.81 34.14 14.62
CA GLY A 30 -9.60 34.42 13.42
C GLY A 30 -9.32 33.53 12.20
N THR A 31 -10.34 32.72 11.90
CA THR A 31 -10.93 32.53 10.57
C THR A 31 -10.06 31.95 9.42
N SER A 32 -10.22 30.64 9.14
CA SER A 32 -10.62 30.11 7.80
C SER A 32 -10.61 28.57 7.67
N LEU A 33 -11.65 27.99 7.04
CA LEU A 33 -11.49 27.14 5.83
C LEU A 33 -12.42 27.70 4.77
N ILE A 34 -12.27 28.98 4.45
CA ILE A 34 -13.42 29.70 3.90
C ILE A 34 -14.67 29.39 4.81
N ASP A 35 -14.65 29.86 6.06
CA ASP A 35 -15.80 30.13 6.95
C ASP A 35 -16.34 31.59 6.96
N TYR A 36 -15.68 32.68 6.55
CA TYR A 36 -14.65 32.94 5.54
C TYR A 36 -15.10 32.60 4.08
N LEU A 37 -15.98 31.61 3.81
CA LEU A 37 -16.54 31.26 2.46
C LEU A 37 -17.43 32.38 1.97
N LEU A 38 -18.10 33.03 2.93
CA LEU A 38 -18.13 34.48 3.15
C LEU A 38 -19.42 34.80 3.92
N ALA A 39 -19.42 34.53 5.24
CA ALA A 39 -20.50 34.92 6.15
C ALA A 39 -21.94 34.52 5.71
N CYS A 40 -22.06 33.43 4.94
CA CYS A 40 -23.24 32.57 4.76
C CYS A 40 -24.64 33.23 4.75
N SER A 41 -24.83 34.32 3.99
CA SER A 41 -26.16 34.89 3.66
C SER A 41 -26.96 34.05 2.63
N GLY A 42 -26.65 32.75 2.51
CA GLY A 42 -27.22 31.83 1.52
C GLY A 42 -26.31 30.63 1.23
N ALA A 43 -25.97 29.84 2.26
CA ALA A 43 -25.02 28.73 2.14
C ALA A 43 -25.41 27.71 1.05
N THR A 44 -24.55 27.53 0.06
CA THR A 44 -24.75 26.57 -1.04
C THR A 44 -24.51 25.13 -0.57
N GLN A 45 -25.11 24.19 -1.29
CA GLN A 45 -25.12 22.74 -0.99
C GLN A 45 -23.71 22.15 -0.78
N SER A 46 -22.71 22.66 -1.50
CA SER A 46 -21.33 22.16 -1.51
C SER A 46 -20.60 22.26 -0.17
N THR A 47 -20.86 23.29 0.65
CA THR A 47 -20.16 23.49 1.94
C THR A 47 -20.55 22.41 2.95
N ARG A 48 -21.85 22.12 3.03
CA ARG A 48 -22.37 21.06 3.92
C ARG A 48 -21.88 19.69 3.45
N ALA A 49 -21.79 19.48 2.14
CA ALA A 49 -21.20 18.27 1.57
C ALA A 49 -19.73 18.10 1.95
N LEU A 50 -18.89 19.15 1.91
CA LEU A 50 -17.47 19.03 2.29
C LEU A 50 -17.29 18.63 3.75
N VAL A 51 -17.95 19.31 4.71
CA VAL A 51 -17.80 18.94 6.14
C VAL A 51 -18.39 17.57 6.43
N TYR A 52 -19.49 17.20 5.76
CA TYR A 52 -20.06 15.85 5.86
C TYR A 52 -19.10 14.77 5.31
N LEU A 53 -18.45 15.01 4.16
CA LEU A 53 -17.45 14.11 3.59
C LEU A 53 -16.25 13.94 4.53
N LEU A 54 -15.76 15.03 5.13
CA LEU A 54 -14.70 14.97 6.13
C LEU A 54 -15.13 14.17 7.37
N TRP A 55 -16.34 14.39 7.90
CA TRP A 55 -16.86 13.63 9.03
C TRP A 55 -17.07 12.13 8.72
N GLN A 56 -17.58 11.79 7.53
CA GLN A 56 -17.69 10.40 7.08
C GLN A 56 -16.30 9.73 6.97
N THR A 57 -15.31 10.46 6.45
CA THR A 57 -13.95 9.96 6.21
C THR A 57 -13.12 9.82 7.49
N TYR A 58 -13.17 10.83 8.37
CA TYR A 58 -12.28 10.96 9.53
C TYR A 58 -12.95 10.67 10.87
N GLY A 59 -14.28 10.50 10.88
CA GLY A 59 -15.06 10.40 12.10
C GLY A 59 -15.34 11.77 12.75
N ASP A 60 -15.61 11.71 14.04
CA ASP A 60 -16.01 12.82 14.91
C ASP A 60 -14.86 13.39 15.76
N ASP A 61 -13.61 12.94 15.55
CA ASP A 61 -12.43 13.51 16.18
C ASP A 61 -12.21 14.96 15.72
N GLU A 62 -12.40 15.89 16.66
CA GLU A 62 -12.35 17.32 16.41
C GLU A 62 -10.94 17.80 15.99
N GLU A 63 -9.88 17.22 16.55
CA GLU A 63 -8.51 17.64 16.25
C GLU A 63 -8.10 17.19 14.85
N ILE A 64 -8.43 15.94 14.47
CA ILE A 64 -8.22 15.43 13.12
C ILE A 64 -9.00 16.30 12.12
N LEU A 65 -10.30 16.52 12.34
CA LEU A 65 -11.12 17.36 11.45
C LEU A 65 -10.51 18.75 11.30
N ARG A 66 -10.13 19.42 12.39
CA ARG A 66 -9.49 20.76 12.36
C ARG A 66 -8.17 20.76 11.61
N CYS A 67 -7.36 19.71 11.74
CA CYS A 67 -6.10 19.55 11.02
C CYS A 67 -6.34 19.42 9.51
N LYS A 68 -7.24 18.52 9.09
CA LYS A 68 -7.57 18.28 7.68
C LYS A 68 -8.17 19.52 7.02
N LEU A 69 -9.05 20.23 7.73
CA LEU A 69 -9.59 21.52 7.29
C LEU A 69 -8.45 22.53 7.07
N ARG A 70 -7.57 22.75 8.06
CA ARG A 70 -6.44 23.70 7.96
C ARG A 70 -5.50 23.40 6.78
N ASN A 71 -5.17 22.13 6.57
CA ASN A 71 -4.27 21.72 5.50
C ASN A 71 -4.92 21.96 4.13
N LEU A 72 -6.19 21.60 3.96
CA LEU A 72 -6.93 21.88 2.72
C LEU A 72 -6.99 23.38 2.40
N ASN A 73 -7.13 24.25 3.41
CA ASN A 73 -7.08 25.71 3.22
C ASN A 73 -5.71 26.15 2.67
N ALA A 74 -4.63 25.65 3.25
CA ALA A 74 -3.27 25.96 2.84
C ALA A 74 -2.96 25.43 1.42
N GLN A 75 -3.44 24.22 1.09
CA GLN A 75 -3.38 23.67 -0.26
C GLN A 75 -4.12 24.57 -1.26
N CYS A 76 -5.36 24.97 -0.99
CA CYS A 76 -6.14 25.84 -1.87
C CYS A 76 -5.43 27.19 -2.09
N GLY A 77 -4.91 27.81 -1.04
CA GLY A 77 -4.15 29.05 -1.13
C GLY A 77 -2.87 28.92 -1.97
N ARG A 78 -2.11 27.83 -1.80
CA ARG A 78 -0.90 27.56 -2.61
C ARG A 78 -1.25 27.21 -4.07
N PHE A 79 -2.33 26.47 -4.31
CA PHE A 79 -2.81 26.14 -5.65
C PHE A 79 -3.23 27.40 -6.41
N LEU A 80 -3.98 28.30 -5.75
CA LEU A 80 -4.36 29.61 -6.27
C LEU A 80 -3.13 30.44 -6.65
N ASN A 81 -2.11 30.47 -5.80
CA ASN A 81 -0.87 31.22 -6.07
C ASN A 81 -0.02 30.62 -7.22
N LEU A 82 -0.03 29.29 -7.39
CA LEU A 82 0.76 28.60 -8.42
C LEU A 82 0.07 28.59 -9.80
N TYR A 83 -1.25 28.39 -9.82
CA TYR A 83 -2.00 28.06 -11.03
C TYR A 83 -3.16 29.03 -11.32
N GLY A 84 -3.45 29.98 -10.44
CA GLY A 84 -4.55 30.93 -10.59
C GLY A 84 -5.93 30.35 -10.23
N ASP A 85 -6.91 31.25 -10.13
CA ASP A 85 -8.28 30.96 -9.66
C ASP A 85 -9.06 29.99 -10.57
N GLY A 86 -10.09 29.38 -10.02
CA GLY A 86 -11.00 28.45 -10.71
C GLY A 86 -11.20 27.12 -9.98
N LEU A 87 -12.22 26.37 -10.40
CA LEU A 87 -12.63 25.11 -9.77
C LEU A 87 -11.49 24.08 -9.74
N VAL A 88 -11.22 23.53 -8.56
CA VAL A 88 -10.30 22.41 -8.32
C VAL A 88 -11.08 21.20 -7.79
N ASN A 89 -10.61 20.01 -8.15
CA ASN A 89 -11.10 18.75 -7.60
C ASN A 89 -10.13 18.26 -6.51
N VAL A 90 -10.63 17.43 -5.59
CA VAL A 90 -9.85 16.84 -4.48
C VAL A 90 -9.88 15.33 -4.58
N LEU A 91 -8.71 14.70 -4.50
CA LEU A 91 -8.56 13.25 -4.30
C LEU A 91 -7.85 12.98 -2.96
N ARG A 92 -8.13 11.81 -2.37
CA ARG A 92 -7.53 11.34 -1.11
C ARG A 92 -7.07 9.89 -1.26
N ALA A 93 -5.86 9.61 -0.76
CA ALA A 93 -5.29 8.27 -0.68
C ALA A 93 -4.78 8.03 0.76
N PRO A 94 -5.37 7.12 1.56
CA PRO A 94 -4.94 6.87 2.94
C PRO A 94 -3.58 6.17 3.03
N ALA A 95 -2.84 6.33 4.13
CA ALA A 95 -1.66 5.51 4.42
C ALA A 95 -2.08 4.03 4.53
N ARG A 96 -1.28 3.10 4.03
CA ARG A 96 -1.52 1.65 4.28
C ARG A 96 -0.86 1.23 5.58
N ILE A 97 -1.57 0.40 6.32
CA ILE A 97 -1.03 -0.40 7.40
C ILE A 97 -1.25 -1.86 7.03
N ASN A 98 -0.18 -2.59 6.70
CA ASN A 98 -0.26 -4.02 6.39
C ASN A 98 -0.16 -4.83 7.69
N ILE A 99 -1.22 -5.54 8.08
CA ILE A 99 -1.20 -6.36 9.30
C ILE A 99 -0.34 -7.61 9.06
N LEU A 100 -0.68 -8.37 8.00
CA LEU A 100 -0.05 -9.64 7.64
C LEU A 100 -0.15 -9.87 6.12
N GLY A 101 0.77 -10.66 5.59
CA GLY A 101 0.89 -10.93 4.16
C GLY A 101 1.85 -9.96 3.50
N GLU A 102 3.09 -9.91 3.97
CA GLU A 102 4.15 -9.12 3.35
C GLU A 102 4.86 -9.96 2.27
N HIS A 103 5.31 -9.34 1.17
CA HIS A 103 6.06 -10.02 0.09
C HIS A 103 5.38 -11.25 -0.57
N ILE A 104 4.04 -11.35 -0.50
CA ILE A 104 3.26 -12.42 -1.13
C ILE A 104 2.23 -11.94 -2.17
N ASP A 105 2.20 -10.64 -2.44
CA ASP A 105 1.29 -9.98 -3.38
C ASP A 105 1.67 -10.15 -4.86
N TYR A 106 2.81 -10.79 -5.10
CA TYR A 106 3.33 -11.16 -6.41
C TYR A 106 3.56 -12.68 -6.55
N VAL A 107 3.02 -13.48 -5.63
CA VAL A 107 3.09 -14.95 -5.62
C VAL A 107 1.80 -15.52 -6.21
N SER A 108 1.90 -16.37 -7.24
CA SER A 108 0.77 -16.97 -7.96
C SER A 108 0.57 -18.47 -7.67
N TYR A 109 1.65 -19.18 -7.35
CA TYR A 109 1.65 -20.65 -7.21
C TYR A 109 0.96 -21.14 -5.92
N LEU A 110 0.83 -20.27 -4.91
CA LEU A 110 0.05 -20.48 -3.69
C LEU A 110 -1.22 -19.58 -3.68
N PRO A 111 -2.30 -19.94 -2.97
CA PRO A 111 -3.45 -19.07 -2.75
C PRO A 111 -3.13 -18.02 -1.68
N THR A 112 -2.24 -17.08 -2.01
CA THR A 112 -1.81 -16.01 -1.12
C THR A 112 -2.89 -14.95 -0.95
N ALA A 113 -2.94 -14.37 0.25
CA ALA A 113 -3.75 -13.20 0.53
C ALA A 113 -3.06 -12.32 1.58
N SER A 114 -3.35 -11.01 1.59
CA SER A 114 -2.86 -10.06 2.61
C SER A 114 -4.02 -9.35 3.32
N LEU A 115 -3.72 -8.72 4.46
CA LEU A 115 -4.67 -7.99 5.31
C LEU A 115 -4.22 -6.54 5.63
N PRO A 116 -4.09 -5.66 4.64
CA PRO A 116 -3.93 -4.24 4.90
C PRO A 116 -5.24 -3.54 5.29
N PHE A 117 -5.14 -2.43 6.02
CA PHE A 117 -6.20 -1.43 6.14
C PHE A 117 -5.68 -0.04 5.73
N GLY A 118 -6.61 0.92 5.56
CA GLY A 118 -6.26 2.31 5.30
C GLY A 118 -6.36 3.16 6.56
N SER A 119 -5.30 3.88 6.90
CA SER A 119 -5.31 4.82 8.02
C SER A 119 -6.38 5.90 7.85
N ARG A 120 -7.19 6.10 8.89
CA ARG A 120 -8.10 7.24 9.03
C ARG A 120 -7.31 8.54 9.22
N GLU A 121 -6.28 8.51 10.07
CA GLU A 121 -5.48 9.64 10.51
C GLU A 121 -4.51 10.14 9.43
N HIS A 122 -3.81 9.22 8.75
CA HIS A 122 -2.72 9.53 7.82
C HIS A 122 -3.11 9.30 6.35
N ASP A 123 -2.82 10.26 5.48
CA ASP A 123 -3.15 10.24 4.05
C ASP A 123 -2.32 11.23 3.21
N MET A 124 -2.47 11.08 1.89
CA MET A 124 -2.09 12.06 0.88
C MET A 124 -3.36 12.65 0.25
N THR A 125 -3.40 13.97 0.08
CA THR A 125 -4.45 14.68 -0.65
C THR A 125 -3.86 15.32 -1.91
N MET A 126 -4.59 15.27 -3.02
CA MET A 126 -4.23 15.93 -4.27
C MET A 126 -5.33 16.91 -4.67
N LEU A 127 -4.99 18.20 -4.73
CA LEU A 127 -5.77 19.16 -5.49
C LEU A 127 -5.36 19.06 -6.95
N TYR A 128 -6.32 18.97 -7.88
CA TYR A 128 -6.02 18.92 -9.31
C TYR A 128 -7.06 19.66 -10.16
N ARG A 129 -6.62 20.13 -11.33
CA ARG A 129 -7.46 20.81 -12.32
C ARG A 129 -6.98 20.49 -13.73
N ALA A 130 -7.91 20.08 -14.59
CA ALA A 130 -7.65 19.77 -16.00
C ALA A 130 -7.04 20.96 -16.75
N THR A 131 -6.21 20.68 -17.75
CA THR A 131 -5.66 21.66 -18.68
C THR A 131 -6.01 21.31 -20.12
N GLU A 132 -6.16 22.31 -20.99
CA GLU A 132 -6.25 22.09 -22.44
C GLU A 132 -4.87 21.81 -23.07
N GLU A 133 -3.79 21.96 -22.31
CA GLU A 133 -2.45 21.50 -22.70
C GLU A 133 -2.28 20.00 -22.42
N GLU A 134 -1.63 19.27 -23.33
CA GLU A 134 -1.10 17.90 -23.13
C GLU A 134 0.14 17.88 -22.21
N ARG A 135 0.06 18.59 -21.07
CA ARG A 135 1.13 18.69 -20.06
C ARG A 135 0.56 18.44 -18.67
N VAL A 136 1.34 17.76 -17.84
CA VAL A 136 1.10 17.68 -16.39
C VAL A 136 2.08 18.61 -15.69
N ASP A 137 1.57 19.50 -14.84
CA ASP A 137 2.35 20.39 -13.98
C ASP A 137 2.07 20.05 -12.51
N GLY A 138 3.10 19.70 -11.76
CA GLY A 138 2.97 19.19 -10.40
C GLY A 138 3.78 19.95 -9.37
N ALA A 139 3.20 20.19 -8.21
CA ALA A 139 3.86 20.74 -7.04
C ALA A 139 3.54 19.94 -5.76
N SER A 140 4.35 20.13 -4.73
CA SER A 140 4.09 19.63 -3.37
C SER A 140 3.97 20.78 -2.37
N MET A 141 3.22 20.58 -1.30
CA MET A 141 3.28 21.42 -0.10
C MET A 141 4.66 21.32 0.60
N LEU A 142 5.28 20.14 0.55
CA LEU A 142 6.56 19.84 1.19
C LEU A 142 7.73 20.42 0.38
N GLU A 143 8.53 21.30 0.98
CA GLU A 143 9.61 22.02 0.29
C GLU A 143 10.72 21.12 -0.29
N ALA A 144 10.93 19.94 0.30
CA ALA A 144 11.89 18.94 -0.18
C ALA A 144 11.53 18.33 -1.55
N TYR A 145 10.31 18.56 -2.05
CA TYR A 145 9.79 18.01 -3.30
C TYR A 145 9.48 19.14 -4.29
N PRO A 146 10.49 19.58 -5.08
CA PRO A 146 10.35 20.75 -5.95
C PRO A 146 9.31 20.50 -7.06
N PRO A 147 8.66 21.57 -7.59
CA PRO A 147 7.75 21.45 -8.71
C PRO A 147 8.41 20.88 -9.97
N PHE A 148 7.63 20.17 -10.78
CA PHE A 148 8.07 19.59 -12.05
C PHE A 148 6.94 19.61 -13.09
N ASN A 149 7.29 19.37 -14.36
CA ASN A 149 6.31 19.14 -15.41
C ASN A 149 6.81 18.12 -16.44
N PHE A 150 5.87 17.60 -17.24
CA PHE A 150 6.15 16.70 -18.37
C PHE A 150 4.97 16.65 -19.36
N ARG A 151 5.22 16.26 -20.61
CA ARG A 151 4.18 16.11 -21.65
C ARG A 151 3.69 14.67 -21.75
N LEU A 152 2.43 14.50 -22.17
CA LEU A 152 1.79 13.18 -22.35
C LEU A 152 2.44 12.35 -23.47
N GLY A 153 2.71 12.96 -24.63
CA GLY A 153 3.22 12.30 -25.84
C GLY A 153 4.66 11.77 -25.81
N ALA A 154 5.21 11.43 -24.63
CA ALA A 154 6.54 10.84 -24.45
C ALA A 154 6.52 9.30 -24.40
N VAL A 155 5.37 8.68 -24.70
CA VAL A 155 5.16 7.23 -24.75
C VAL A 155 5.11 6.79 -26.22
N PRO A 156 5.82 5.72 -26.63
CA PRO A 156 5.79 5.25 -28.01
C PRO A 156 4.41 4.71 -28.40
N SER A 157 4.09 4.82 -29.69
CA SER A 157 2.98 4.08 -30.31
C SER A 157 3.15 2.57 -30.10
N ALA A 158 2.03 1.89 -29.85
CA ALA A 158 2.01 0.52 -29.38
C ALA A 158 2.14 -0.54 -30.50
N ASP A 159 3.27 -0.52 -31.22
CA ASP A 159 3.59 -1.53 -32.23
C ASP A 159 4.20 -2.78 -31.59
N GLY A 160 3.36 -3.80 -31.35
CA GLY A 160 3.77 -5.16 -30.98
C GLY A 160 3.19 -5.74 -29.68
N LYS A 161 2.89 -7.05 -29.71
CA LYS A 161 2.29 -7.92 -28.68
C LYS A 161 0.88 -7.52 -28.19
N ASP A 162 0.04 -8.53 -27.97
CA ASP A 162 -1.42 -8.35 -27.91
C ASP A 162 -1.97 -7.81 -26.58
N THR A 163 -1.18 -7.78 -25.50
CA THR A 163 -1.64 -7.33 -24.17
C THR A 163 -1.03 -6.00 -23.73
N ILE A 164 -1.77 -5.24 -22.92
CA ILE A 164 -1.32 -3.95 -22.34
C ILE A 164 -0.06 -4.12 -21.50
N GLU A 165 0.00 -5.15 -20.63
CA GLU A 165 1.19 -5.45 -19.83
C GLU A 165 2.40 -5.78 -20.71
N GLY A 166 2.20 -6.54 -21.80
CA GLY A 166 3.25 -6.87 -22.76
C GLY A 166 3.83 -5.63 -23.46
N LYS A 167 2.96 -4.69 -23.83
CA LYS A 167 3.32 -3.38 -24.41
C LYS A 167 4.05 -2.49 -23.41
N TRP A 168 3.54 -2.40 -22.17
CA TRP A 168 4.16 -1.63 -21.10
C TRP A 168 5.55 -2.14 -20.74
N LEU A 169 5.71 -3.47 -20.61
CA LEU A 169 7.02 -4.08 -20.35
C LEU A 169 7.98 -3.93 -21.55
N SER A 170 7.48 -3.86 -22.79
CA SER A 170 8.30 -3.49 -23.95
C SER A 170 8.82 -2.05 -23.83
N TYR A 171 7.96 -1.10 -23.43
CA TYR A 171 8.36 0.28 -23.17
C TYR A 171 9.40 0.39 -22.04
N LEU A 172 9.17 -0.28 -20.91
CA LEU A 172 10.10 -0.30 -19.76
C LEU A 172 11.41 -1.05 -20.05
N TYR A 173 11.44 -1.97 -21.02
CA TYR A 173 12.67 -2.60 -21.47
C TYR A 173 13.48 -1.68 -22.39
N GLY A 174 12.80 -0.95 -23.29
CA GLY A 174 13.43 0.02 -24.19
C GLY A 174 13.87 1.32 -23.52
N ASN A 175 13.42 1.59 -22.28
CA ASN A 175 13.70 2.81 -21.54
C ASN A 175 14.16 2.47 -20.11
N PRO A 176 15.44 2.68 -19.75
CA PRO A 176 15.93 2.34 -18.42
C PRO A 176 15.22 3.19 -17.34
N PRO A 177 15.11 2.69 -16.09
CA PRO A 177 14.49 3.43 -15.00
C PRO A 177 15.07 4.85 -14.87
N PRO A 178 14.23 5.89 -14.79
CA PRO A 178 14.68 7.27 -14.71
C PRO A 178 15.41 7.54 -13.39
N ALA A 179 16.30 8.54 -13.40
CA ALA A 179 16.94 9.03 -12.19
C ALA A 179 15.89 9.38 -11.11
N SER A 180 16.19 9.03 -9.85
CA SER A 180 15.24 9.10 -8.73
C SER A 180 14.65 10.50 -8.58
N HIS A 181 13.33 10.60 -8.76
CA HIS A 181 12.56 11.83 -8.64
C HIS A 181 11.11 11.50 -8.27
N TRP A 182 10.52 12.23 -7.33
CA TRP A 182 9.17 11.97 -6.82
C TRP A 182 8.09 12.00 -7.92
N GLY A 183 8.23 12.92 -8.87
CA GLY A 183 7.36 13.01 -10.04
C GLY A 183 7.37 11.79 -10.98
N ASN A 184 8.29 10.82 -10.81
CA ASN A 184 8.30 9.63 -11.65
C ASN A 184 7.12 8.70 -11.35
N TYR A 185 6.58 8.68 -10.13
CA TYR A 185 5.34 7.95 -9.79
C TYR A 185 4.14 8.49 -10.59
N VAL A 186 4.03 9.82 -10.70
CA VAL A 186 3.01 10.51 -11.52
C VAL A 186 3.22 10.25 -13.02
N LYS A 187 4.47 10.31 -13.51
CA LYS A 187 4.80 9.97 -14.90
C LYS A 187 4.42 8.54 -15.23
N GLY A 188 4.72 7.57 -14.36
CA GLY A 188 4.34 6.17 -14.53
C GLY A 188 2.84 6.02 -14.72
N ALA A 189 2.04 6.58 -13.81
CA ALA A 189 0.57 6.55 -13.88
C ALA A 189 0.02 7.16 -15.18
N VAL A 190 0.53 8.33 -15.58
CA VAL A 190 0.07 9.04 -16.78
C VAL A 190 0.51 8.32 -18.06
N TYR A 191 1.75 7.85 -18.13
CA TYR A 191 2.27 7.14 -19.30
C TYR A 191 1.63 5.76 -19.49
N PHE A 192 1.34 5.05 -18.40
CA PHE A 192 0.55 3.82 -18.45
C PHE A 192 -0.88 4.09 -18.97
N ALA A 193 -1.52 5.17 -18.52
CA ALA A 193 -2.83 5.58 -19.02
C ALA A 193 -2.79 5.95 -20.52
N CYS A 194 -1.80 6.73 -20.96
CA CYS A 194 -1.58 7.03 -22.39
C CYS A 194 -1.41 5.74 -23.21
N LEU A 195 -0.65 4.75 -22.72
CA LEU A 195 -0.47 3.47 -23.41
C LEU A 195 -1.75 2.62 -23.44
N LYS A 196 -2.51 2.57 -22.33
CA LYS A 196 -3.72 1.76 -22.21
C LYS A 196 -4.90 2.32 -23.00
N TYR A 197 -5.07 3.64 -23.03
CA TYR A 197 -6.27 4.30 -23.55
C TYR A 197 -6.02 5.12 -24.84
N GLY A 198 -4.77 5.33 -25.24
CA GLY A 198 -4.42 5.99 -26.52
C GLY A 198 -4.98 7.40 -26.66
N GLU A 199 -5.61 7.69 -27.81
CA GLU A 199 -6.18 9.00 -28.16
C GLU A 199 -7.26 9.52 -27.19
N ALA A 200 -7.82 8.65 -26.33
CA ALA A 200 -8.72 9.06 -25.27
C ALA A 200 -8.02 9.91 -24.18
N VAL A 201 -6.68 9.87 -24.08
CA VAL A 201 -5.88 10.70 -23.17
C VAL A 201 -5.27 11.86 -23.95
N ASN A 202 -6.01 12.97 -24.04
CA ASN A 202 -5.64 14.17 -24.79
C ASN A 202 -5.64 15.46 -23.94
N ARG A 203 -5.98 15.38 -22.65
CA ARG A 203 -5.92 16.49 -21.70
C ARG A 203 -4.99 16.18 -20.54
N GLY A 204 -4.11 17.13 -20.24
CA GLY A 204 -3.25 17.12 -19.05
C GLY A 204 -3.96 17.67 -17.82
N PHE A 205 -3.18 17.89 -16.75
CA PHE A 205 -3.69 18.48 -15.52
C PHE A 205 -2.60 19.17 -14.70
N THR A 206 -2.98 20.24 -14.01
CA THR A 206 -2.19 20.85 -12.93
C THR A 206 -2.56 20.19 -11.60
N PHE A 207 -1.58 19.95 -10.71
CA PHE A 207 -1.84 19.41 -9.38
C PHE A 207 -0.93 19.93 -8.27
N LEU A 208 -1.43 19.88 -7.04
CA LEU A 208 -0.70 20.10 -5.80
C LEU A 208 -0.99 18.96 -4.83
N VAL A 209 0.05 18.29 -4.34
CA VAL A 209 -0.08 17.27 -3.28
C VAL A 209 0.33 17.80 -1.91
N ASP A 210 -0.37 17.33 -0.87
CA ASP A 210 0.08 17.35 0.51
C ASP A 210 0.04 15.94 1.08
N SER A 211 0.91 15.60 2.03
CA SER A 211 0.93 14.25 2.61
C SER A 211 1.40 14.22 4.05
N SER A 212 0.62 13.50 4.85
CA SER A 212 0.95 13.06 6.21
C SER A 212 1.48 11.63 6.26
N ILE A 213 1.71 11.00 5.09
CA ILE A 213 2.35 9.68 4.96
C ILE A 213 3.87 9.87 4.89
N PRO A 214 4.67 9.31 5.83
CA PRO A 214 6.12 9.45 5.82
C PRO A 214 6.74 8.88 4.53
N PRO A 215 7.54 9.67 3.80
CA PRO A 215 8.14 9.21 2.55
C PRO A 215 9.15 8.10 2.82
N SER A 216 9.12 7.07 1.97
CA SER A 216 10.00 5.88 2.09
C SER A 216 9.85 5.09 3.41
N GLY A 217 8.73 5.27 4.12
CA GLY A 217 8.43 4.54 5.37
C GLY A 217 7.82 3.15 5.20
N GLY A 218 7.50 2.69 3.98
CA GLY A 218 6.76 1.43 3.78
C GLY A 218 5.24 1.52 4.05
N ALA A 219 4.72 2.73 4.28
CA ALA A 219 3.27 3.01 4.40
C ALA A 219 2.63 3.49 3.08
N SER A 220 3.18 3.05 1.94
CA SER A 220 2.64 3.27 0.58
C SER A 220 2.59 4.72 0.08
N SER A 221 3.48 5.60 0.54
CA SER A 221 3.52 7.01 0.08
C SER A 221 3.75 7.14 -1.44
N SER A 222 4.44 6.19 -2.07
CA SER A 222 4.66 6.17 -3.52
C SER A 222 3.41 5.72 -4.28
N SER A 223 2.85 4.58 -3.91
CA SER A 223 1.63 4.03 -4.50
C SER A 223 0.43 4.95 -4.32
N ALA A 224 0.34 5.69 -3.20
CA ALA A 224 -0.64 6.76 -3.02
C ALA A 224 -0.53 7.82 -4.14
N LEU A 225 0.69 8.29 -4.44
CA LEU A 225 0.92 9.25 -5.51
C LEU A 225 0.63 8.66 -6.90
N THR A 226 0.96 7.38 -7.13
CA THR A 226 0.63 6.66 -8.38
C THR A 226 -0.88 6.54 -8.58
N VAL A 227 -1.63 6.11 -7.55
CA VAL A 227 -3.11 5.98 -7.58
C VAL A 227 -3.78 7.34 -7.81
N LEU A 228 -3.38 8.38 -7.06
CA LEU A 228 -3.96 9.72 -7.20
C LEU A 228 -3.73 10.30 -8.60
N ALA A 229 -2.53 10.12 -9.17
CA ALA A 229 -2.24 10.53 -10.54
C ALA A 229 -3.02 9.69 -11.57
N GLY A 230 -3.21 8.40 -11.30
CA GLY A 230 -4.02 7.49 -12.12
C GLY A 230 -5.51 7.85 -12.13
N GLU A 231 -6.09 8.23 -10.99
CA GLU A 231 -7.47 8.72 -10.92
C GLU A 231 -7.57 10.08 -11.62
N ALA A 232 -6.67 11.02 -11.32
CA ALA A 232 -6.66 12.35 -11.93
C ALA A 232 -6.61 12.32 -13.48
N ILE A 233 -5.71 11.53 -14.08
CA ILE A 233 -5.61 11.46 -15.56
C ILE A 233 -6.86 10.85 -16.21
N ARG A 234 -7.54 9.92 -15.52
CA ARG A 234 -8.79 9.31 -16.00
C ARG A 234 -9.94 10.30 -15.89
N GLU A 235 -10.10 10.97 -14.75
CA GLU A 235 -11.17 11.96 -14.52
C GLU A 235 -11.09 13.14 -15.50
N VAL A 236 -9.91 13.73 -15.72
CA VAL A 236 -9.78 14.89 -16.65
C VAL A 236 -10.03 14.54 -18.11
N ASN A 237 -9.90 13.27 -18.48
CA ASN A 237 -10.20 12.71 -19.80
C ASN A 237 -11.57 11.97 -19.85
N ARG A 238 -12.33 11.96 -18.75
CA ARG A 238 -13.65 11.29 -18.62
C ARG A 238 -13.62 9.78 -18.91
N ILE A 239 -12.52 9.12 -18.60
CA ILE A 239 -12.35 7.68 -18.75
C ILE A 239 -13.04 6.99 -17.56
N THR A 240 -13.91 6.02 -17.84
CA THR A 240 -14.55 5.17 -16.82
C THR A 240 -13.63 4.03 -16.39
N TYR A 241 -13.65 3.69 -15.10
CA TYR A 241 -12.85 2.63 -14.49
C TYR A 241 -13.54 2.11 -13.21
N THR A 242 -13.22 0.88 -12.79
CA THR A 242 -13.52 0.43 -11.42
C THR A 242 -12.35 0.73 -10.46
N PRO A 243 -12.57 0.77 -9.13
CA PRO A 243 -11.50 0.90 -8.15
C PRO A 243 -10.45 -0.21 -8.25
N GLU A 244 -10.85 -1.44 -8.59
CA GLU A 244 -9.98 -2.59 -8.80
C GLU A 244 -9.11 -2.39 -10.06
N GLU A 245 -9.69 -1.92 -11.17
CA GLU A 245 -8.94 -1.58 -12.39
C GLU A 245 -7.93 -0.47 -12.14
N LEU A 246 -8.31 0.59 -11.40
CA LEU A 246 -7.41 1.66 -10.99
C LEU A 246 -6.24 1.13 -10.16
N ALA A 247 -6.50 0.22 -9.21
CA ALA A 247 -5.47 -0.40 -8.41
C ALA A 247 -4.49 -1.25 -9.25
N GLN A 248 -5.01 -2.12 -10.11
CA GLN A 248 -4.18 -2.99 -10.97
C GLN A 248 -3.33 -2.18 -11.95
N ASP A 249 -3.94 -1.20 -12.63
CA ASP A 249 -3.23 -0.31 -13.54
C ASP A 249 -2.15 0.51 -12.82
N SER A 250 -2.44 1.00 -11.60
CA SER A 250 -1.47 1.77 -10.81
C SER A 250 -0.30 0.90 -10.35
N ALA A 251 -0.55 -0.36 -9.95
CA ALA A 251 0.50 -1.30 -9.59
C ALA A 251 1.47 -1.59 -10.75
N GLN A 252 0.95 -1.76 -11.98
CA GLN A 252 1.78 -1.87 -13.17
C GLN A 252 2.48 -0.55 -13.50
N ALA A 253 1.80 0.59 -13.34
CA ALA A 253 2.35 1.91 -13.62
C ALA A 253 3.54 2.29 -12.71
N GLU A 254 3.53 1.87 -11.43
CA GLU A 254 4.65 2.10 -10.52
C GLU A 254 5.93 1.39 -10.99
N TRP A 255 5.86 0.34 -11.82
CA TRP A 255 7.03 -0.28 -12.43
C TRP A 255 7.88 0.68 -13.29
N TYR A 256 7.36 1.86 -13.66
CA TYR A 256 8.14 2.93 -14.26
C TYR A 256 9.33 3.38 -13.41
N VAL A 257 9.27 3.25 -12.08
CA VAL A 257 10.40 3.63 -11.18
C VAL A 257 11.44 2.53 -10.99
N GLY A 258 11.26 1.36 -11.63
CA GLY A 258 12.23 0.24 -11.65
C GLY A 258 11.94 -0.90 -10.66
N THR A 259 11.16 -0.68 -9.61
CA THR A 259 10.66 -1.78 -8.76
C THR A 259 9.64 -2.65 -9.51
N ARG A 260 9.44 -3.88 -9.07
CA ARG A 260 8.56 -4.87 -9.71
C ARG A 260 7.55 -5.50 -8.76
N GLY A 261 7.09 -4.73 -7.76
CA GLY A 261 6.13 -5.18 -6.75
C GLY A 261 4.79 -5.70 -7.30
N GLY A 262 3.94 -6.20 -6.42
CA GLY A 262 2.56 -6.56 -6.73
C GLY A 262 1.61 -5.41 -6.49
N SER A 263 0.36 -5.72 -6.13
CA SER A 263 -0.72 -4.73 -6.02
C SER A 263 -1.19 -4.44 -4.59
N LEU A 264 -0.56 -4.97 -3.53
CA LEU A 264 -1.06 -4.84 -2.14
C LEU A 264 -1.46 -3.40 -1.80
N ASP A 265 -0.49 -2.49 -1.91
CA ASP A 265 -0.63 -1.07 -1.62
C ASP A 265 -1.80 -0.46 -2.41
N HIS A 266 -1.76 -0.61 -3.73
CA HIS A 266 -2.71 -0.07 -4.69
C HIS A 266 -4.15 -0.59 -4.48
N THR A 267 -4.31 -1.90 -4.35
CA THR A 267 -5.59 -2.56 -4.14
C THR A 267 -6.18 -2.16 -2.79
N ALA A 268 -5.35 -2.09 -1.75
CA ALA A 268 -5.79 -1.54 -0.48
C ALA A 268 -6.23 -0.07 -0.64
N LEU A 269 -5.46 0.78 -1.34
CA LEU A 269 -5.72 2.23 -1.48
C LEU A 269 -7.10 2.51 -2.04
N CYS A 270 -7.47 1.78 -3.09
CA CYS A 270 -8.74 1.97 -3.78
C CYS A 270 -9.95 1.35 -3.07
N LEU A 271 -9.75 0.39 -2.13
CA LEU A 271 -10.82 -0.46 -1.58
C LEU A 271 -10.99 -0.41 -0.06
N ALA A 272 -10.20 0.39 0.66
CA ALA A 272 -10.36 0.49 2.12
C ALA A 272 -11.69 1.12 2.53
N ALA A 273 -12.28 0.58 3.60
CA ALA A 273 -13.52 1.05 4.19
C ALA A 273 -13.34 1.14 5.71
N ARG A 274 -13.94 2.19 6.31
CA ARG A 274 -13.85 2.47 7.75
C ARG A 274 -14.18 1.23 8.60
N GLY A 275 -13.36 0.96 9.61
CA GLY A 275 -13.54 -0.19 10.51
C GLY A 275 -13.19 -1.56 9.92
N HIS A 276 -12.59 -1.62 8.73
CA HIS A 276 -12.31 -2.88 8.04
C HIS A 276 -10.87 -2.97 7.50
N ALA A 277 -10.28 -4.15 7.59
CA ALA A 277 -9.18 -4.55 6.73
C ALA A 277 -9.73 -4.97 5.36
N VAL A 278 -8.92 -4.81 4.32
CA VAL A 278 -9.17 -5.38 3.00
C VAL A 278 -8.41 -6.69 2.91
N ARG A 279 -9.12 -7.83 2.89
CA ARG A 279 -8.52 -9.09 2.46
C ARG A 279 -8.33 -9.03 0.95
N ILE A 280 -7.08 -9.14 0.50
CA ILE A 280 -6.72 -9.13 -0.92
C ILE A 280 -6.18 -10.53 -1.25
N ALA A 281 -6.89 -11.32 -2.04
CA ALA A 281 -6.41 -12.62 -2.54
C ALA A 281 -5.85 -12.45 -3.96
N TYR A 282 -4.62 -12.91 -4.20
CA TYR A 282 -3.87 -12.57 -5.41
C TYR A 282 -4.09 -13.52 -6.57
N ARG A 283 -4.36 -14.80 -6.28
CA ARG A 283 -4.51 -15.87 -7.29
C ARG A 283 -5.79 -15.75 -8.11
N ASP A 284 -6.89 -15.35 -7.48
CA ASP A 284 -8.21 -15.14 -8.08
C ASP A 284 -8.62 -13.65 -8.15
N GLN A 285 -7.72 -12.75 -7.70
CA GLN A 285 -7.92 -11.30 -7.61
C GLN A 285 -9.15 -10.90 -6.77
N GLN A 286 -9.64 -11.76 -5.88
CA GLN A 286 -10.80 -11.46 -5.05
C GLN A 286 -10.44 -10.57 -3.85
N THR A 287 -11.30 -9.60 -3.59
CA THR A 287 -11.18 -8.70 -2.44
C THR A 287 -12.43 -8.74 -1.57
N SER A 288 -12.26 -8.76 -0.25
CA SER A 288 -13.37 -8.73 0.70
C SER A 288 -13.02 -7.92 1.94
N LEU A 289 -13.99 -7.23 2.52
CA LEU A 289 -13.79 -6.55 3.80
C LEU A 289 -13.80 -7.54 4.96
N VAL A 290 -12.84 -7.41 5.87
CA VAL A 290 -12.75 -8.15 7.14
C VAL A 290 -12.89 -7.13 8.25
N PRO A 291 -13.91 -7.22 9.13
CA PRO A 291 -14.11 -6.23 10.17
C PRO A 291 -12.95 -6.27 11.17
N LEU A 292 -12.43 -5.10 11.53
CA LEU A 292 -11.44 -4.95 12.58
C LEU A 292 -12.13 -4.58 13.90
N PRO A 293 -11.71 -5.16 15.04
CA PRO A 293 -12.38 -4.96 16.31
C PRO A 293 -12.13 -3.58 16.92
N ASP A 294 -12.99 -3.30 17.91
CA ASP A 294 -13.10 -2.17 18.83
C ASP A 294 -11.85 -1.27 19.05
N GLU A 295 -12.10 0.03 19.24
CA GLU A 295 -11.13 1.12 19.36
C GLU A 295 -10.14 0.99 20.54
N ARG A 296 -10.30 -0.02 21.41
CA ARG A 296 -9.42 -0.35 22.54
C ARG A 296 -7.98 -0.71 22.14
N PHE A 297 -7.77 -1.15 20.91
CA PHE A 297 -6.45 -1.53 20.40
C PHE A 297 -5.97 -0.54 19.34
N CYS A 298 -4.67 -0.26 19.32
CA CYS A 298 -4.07 0.69 18.41
C CYS A 298 -2.90 0.07 17.64
N TRP A 299 -2.84 0.42 16.36
CA TRP A 299 -1.73 0.13 15.47
C TRP A 299 -0.82 1.35 15.45
N VAL A 300 0.43 1.18 15.87
CA VAL A 300 1.42 2.26 15.91
C VAL A 300 2.60 1.88 15.05
N THR A 301 2.97 2.70 14.06
CA THR A 301 4.19 2.48 13.28
C THR A 301 5.29 3.42 13.69
N PHE A 302 6.51 2.91 13.79
CA PHE A 302 7.72 3.63 14.12
C PHE A 302 8.74 3.52 12.98
N PHE A 303 9.20 4.66 12.45
CA PHE A 303 10.11 4.72 11.31
C PHE A 303 11.58 4.61 11.72
N SER A 304 12.20 3.49 11.37
CA SER A 304 13.61 3.22 11.69
C SER A 304 14.55 4.18 10.94
N HIS A 305 14.65 4.01 9.62
CA HIS A 305 15.43 4.80 8.68
C HIS A 305 14.89 4.60 7.25
N PRO A 306 15.24 5.45 6.26
CA PRO A 306 14.81 5.22 4.88
C PRO A 306 15.44 3.95 4.34
N ALA A 307 14.64 3.06 3.75
CA ALA A 307 15.18 2.05 2.84
C ALA A 307 15.85 2.78 1.67
N ASP A 308 17.10 2.42 1.35
CA ASP A 308 17.80 3.03 0.23
C ASP A 308 17.02 2.76 -1.07
N LYS A 309 16.73 3.82 -1.83
CA LYS A 309 16.08 3.74 -3.15
C LYS A 309 17.09 3.69 -4.30
N GLY A 310 18.37 3.47 -3.97
CA GLY A 310 19.44 3.21 -4.91
C GLY A 310 19.27 1.92 -5.69
N ARG A 311 20.11 1.77 -6.72
CA ARG A 311 20.08 0.63 -7.66
C ARG A 311 20.26 -0.73 -6.96
N GLU A 312 21.10 -0.80 -5.94
CA GLU A 312 21.42 -2.05 -5.23
C GLU A 312 20.21 -2.63 -4.49
N VAL A 313 19.54 -1.85 -3.64
CA VAL A 313 18.32 -2.29 -2.93
C VAL A 313 17.16 -2.55 -3.89
N MET A 314 17.07 -1.80 -5.00
CA MET A 314 16.11 -2.12 -6.07
C MET A 314 16.37 -3.50 -6.67
N ILE A 315 17.64 -3.88 -6.89
CA ILE A 315 18.02 -5.22 -7.38
C ILE A 315 17.71 -6.28 -6.33
N GLU A 316 18.00 -6.05 -5.04
CA GLU A 316 17.66 -6.98 -3.96
C GLU A 316 16.15 -7.23 -3.82
N TYR A 317 15.33 -6.18 -3.91
CA TYR A 317 13.87 -6.31 -3.93
C TYR A 317 13.41 -7.09 -5.17
N ASN A 318 13.92 -6.72 -6.35
CA ASN A 318 13.56 -7.36 -7.61
C ASN A 318 14.06 -8.82 -7.71
N GLU A 319 15.16 -9.20 -7.05
CA GLU A 319 15.62 -10.59 -6.88
C GLU A 319 14.54 -11.43 -6.20
N ARG A 320 14.02 -10.92 -5.08
CA ARG A 320 12.98 -11.56 -4.29
C ARG A 320 11.69 -11.72 -5.11
N VAL A 321 11.30 -10.70 -5.89
CA VAL A 321 10.19 -10.83 -6.86
C VAL A 321 10.48 -11.87 -7.93
N ALA A 322 11.66 -11.88 -8.55
CA ALA A 322 12.01 -12.81 -9.63
C ALA A 322 11.94 -14.27 -9.18
N VAL A 323 12.51 -14.59 -8.02
CA VAL A 323 12.41 -15.92 -7.40
C VAL A 323 10.95 -16.30 -7.15
N SER A 324 10.17 -15.39 -6.57
CA SER A 324 8.81 -15.65 -6.09
C SER A 324 7.78 -15.77 -7.21
N ARG A 325 7.90 -14.92 -8.23
CA ARG A 325 6.95 -14.79 -9.35
C ARG A 325 7.28 -15.71 -10.52
N VAL A 326 8.56 -16.04 -10.74
CA VAL A 326 9.01 -16.74 -11.95
C VAL A 326 9.71 -18.06 -11.63
N LEU A 327 10.71 -18.08 -10.74
CA LEU A 327 11.54 -19.27 -10.55
C LEU A 327 10.86 -20.39 -9.77
N ILE A 328 10.22 -20.10 -8.63
CA ILE A 328 9.52 -21.13 -7.85
C ILE A 328 8.39 -21.78 -8.67
N PRO A 329 7.50 -21.04 -9.36
CA PRO A 329 6.52 -21.64 -10.29
C PRO A 329 7.19 -22.54 -11.33
N ALA A 330 8.23 -22.08 -12.02
CA ALA A 330 8.89 -22.86 -13.07
C ALA A 330 9.50 -24.20 -12.57
N VAL A 331 10.00 -24.24 -11.33
CA VAL A 331 10.49 -25.48 -10.72
C VAL A 331 9.34 -26.43 -10.39
N ILE A 332 8.23 -25.92 -9.85
CA ILE A 332 7.03 -26.70 -9.50
C ILE A 332 6.36 -27.25 -10.76
N ASP A 333 6.14 -26.42 -11.78
CA ASP A 333 5.57 -26.82 -13.07
C ASP A 333 6.48 -27.85 -13.77
N GLY A 334 7.81 -27.73 -13.61
CA GLY A 334 8.78 -28.72 -14.06
C GLY A 334 8.62 -30.12 -13.44
N TRP A 335 7.91 -30.26 -12.32
CA TRP A 335 7.56 -31.57 -11.76
C TRP A 335 6.53 -32.30 -12.61
N GLU A 336 5.71 -31.64 -13.43
CA GLU A 336 4.76 -32.32 -14.34
C GLU A 336 5.48 -33.37 -15.20
N LEU A 337 6.66 -33.02 -15.71
CA LEU A 337 7.50 -33.85 -16.57
C LEU A 337 8.51 -34.72 -15.82
N THR A 338 8.94 -34.31 -14.62
CA THR A 338 10.08 -34.95 -13.92
C THR A 338 9.71 -35.72 -12.64
N ARG A 339 8.57 -35.38 -12.01
CA ARG A 339 8.06 -35.93 -10.74
C ARG A 339 6.53 -35.86 -10.74
N THR A 340 5.88 -36.51 -11.70
CA THR A 340 4.44 -36.33 -11.96
C THR A 340 3.56 -36.68 -10.75
N ASP A 341 3.99 -37.62 -9.88
CA ASP A 341 3.32 -37.92 -8.61
C ASP A 341 3.32 -36.72 -7.65
N ARG A 342 4.44 -35.99 -7.57
CA ARG A 342 4.59 -34.77 -6.76
C ARG A 342 3.75 -33.64 -7.32
N TYR A 343 3.74 -33.47 -8.65
CA TYR A 343 2.93 -32.45 -9.31
C TYR A 343 1.43 -32.69 -9.12
N LEU A 344 0.95 -33.93 -9.28
CA LEU A 344 -0.46 -34.26 -9.01
C LEU A 344 -0.84 -34.07 -7.54
N THR A 345 0.05 -34.43 -6.60
CA THR A 345 -0.15 -34.16 -5.17
C THR A 345 -0.20 -32.66 -4.90
N TRP A 346 0.72 -31.89 -5.48
CA TRP A 346 0.76 -30.42 -5.39
C TRP A 346 -0.57 -29.80 -5.85
N CYS A 347 -1.06 -30.15 -7.04
CA CYS A 347 -2.34 -29.64 -7.55
C CYS A 347 -3.50 -30.00 -6.62
N SER A 348 -3.58 -31.25 -6.16
CA SER A 348 -4.65 -31.71 -5.26
C SER A 348 -4.67 -30.95 -3.93
N GLU A 349 -3.51 -30.69 -3.32
CA GLU A 349 -3.44 -30.00 -2.02
C GLU A 349 -3.65 -28.48 -2.17
N ILE A 350 -3.29 -27.90 -3.32
CA ILE A 350 -3.64 -26.51 -3.67
C ILE A 350 -5.16 -26.37 -3.87
N GLU A 351 -5.80 -27.27 -4.59
CA GLU A 351 -7.27 -27.31 -4.74
C GLU A 351 -7.96 -27.47 -3.38
N ALA A 352 -7.47 -28.39 -2.54
CA ALA A 352 -7.97 -28.57 -1.18
C ALA A 352 -7.83 -27.30 -0.34
N LEU A 353 -6.69 -26.59 -0.44
CA LEU A 353 -6.46 -25.32 0.25
C LEU A 353 -7.42 -24.22 -0.23
N GLN A 354 -7.64 -24.11 -1.54
CA GLN A 354 -8.61 -23.17 -2.14
C GLN A 354 -10.06 -23.48 -1.71
N ALA A 355 -10.42 -24.74 -1.50
CA ALA A 355 -11.74 -25.17 -1.01
C ALA A 355 -11.99 -24.89 0.50
N GLY A 356 -11.20 -24.00 1.13
CA GLY A 356 -11.27 -23.70 2.56
C GLY A 356 -10.46 -24.68 3.42
N GLY A 357 -9.32 -25.14 2.89
CA GLY A 357 -8.62 -26.34 3.32
C GLY A 357 -8.13 -26.40 4.77
N SER A 358 -7.71 -27.61 5.13
CA SER A 358 -7.27 -27.96 6.48
C SER A 358 -5.77 -27.82 6.68
N THR A 359 -5.33 -27.87 7.94
CA THR A 359 -3.91 -27.92 8.33
C THR A 359 -3.14 -29.01 7.57
N TRP A 360 -3.77 -30.15 7.28
CA TRP A 360 -3.14 -31.26 6.54
C TRP A 360 -2.63 -30.87 5.16
N ALA A 361 -3.41 -30.07 4.40
CA ALA A 361 -3.04 -29.66 3.05
C ALA A 361 -1.82 -28.72 3.08
N LEU A 362 -1.81 -27.78 4.03
CA LEU A 362 -0.66 -26.92 4.28
C LEU A 362 0.59 -27.74 4.66
N ASP A 363 0.43 -28.78 5.48
CA ASP A 363 1.53 -29.66 5.89
C ASP A 363 2.05 -30.54 4.73
N GLN A 364 1.21 -30.93 3.77
CA GLN A 364 1.66 -31.62 2.55
C GLN A 364 2.39 -30.66 1.60
N ILE A 365 1.82 -29.46 1.40
CA ILE A 365 2.47 -28.40 0.61
C ILE A 365 3.86 -28.09 1.18
N GLU A 366 4.01 -27.99 2.50
CA GLU A 366 5.30 -27.75 3.16
C GLU A 366 6.34 -28.85 2.86
N ARG A 367 5.93 -30.13 2.94
CA ARG A 367 6.80 -31.27 2.58
C ARG A 367 7.22 -31.26 1.11
N LEU A 368 6.33 -30.81 0.21
CA LEU A 368 6.66 -30.64 -1.21
C LEU A 368 7.62 -29.47 -1.42
N LEU A 369 7.42 -28.33 -0.74
CA LEU A 369 8.35 -27.19 -0.81
C LEU A 369 9.74 -27.54 -0.26
N ASP A 370 9.86 -28.45 0.70
CA ASP A 370 11.15 -28.98 1.17
C ASP A 370 11.91 -29.77 0.10
N GLU A 371 11.24 -30.30 -0.92
CA GLU A 371 11.88 -30.94 -2.09
C GLU A 371 12.44 -29.95 -3.12
N LEU A 372 12.09 -28.65 -3.05
CA LEU A 372 12.67 -27.61 -3.91
C LEU A 372 14.19 -27.47 -3.70
N PRO A 373 14.95 -27.02 -4.71
CA PRO A 373 16.36 -26.69 -4.51
C PRO A 373 16.52 -25.58 -3.46
N GLN A 374 17.59 -25.62 -2.66
CA GLN A 374 17.85 -24.56 -1.69
C GLN A 374 18.10 -23.23 -2.40
N THR A 375 18.91 -23.27 -3.47
CA THR A 375 19.27 -22.13 -4.32
C THR A 375 19.29 -22.53 -5.79
N LEU A 376 19.14 -21.56 -6.69
CA LEU A 376 19.44 -21.71 -8.12
C LEU A 376 20.32 -20.53 -8.59
N SER A 377 21.24 -20.77 -9.51
CA SER A 377 21.93 -19.74 -10.28
C SER A 377 21.17 -19.42 -11.57
N LEU A 378 21.37 -18.22 -12.13
CA LEU A 378 20.73 -17.85 -13.40
C LEU A 378 21.17 -18.74 -14.57
N ALA A 379 22.38 -19.31 -14.54
CA ALA A 379 22.85 -20.29 -15.52
C ALA A 379 22.08 -21.64 -15.42
N GLU A 380 21.78 -22.11 -14.20
CA GLU A 380 20.93 -23.29 -14.01
C GLU A 380 19.48 -23.02 -14.45
N VAL A 381 18.98 -21.79 -14.28
CA VAL A 381 17.67 -21.38 -14.80
C VAL A 381 17.67 -21.34 -16.33
N GLU A 382 18.70 -20.78 -16.97
CA GLU A 382 18.83 -20.78 -18.43
C GLU A 382 18.85 -22.20 -19.01
N GLN A 383 19.64 -23.10 -18.40
CA GLN A 383 19.79 -24.47 -18.86
C GLN A 383 18.52 -25.32 -18.66
N ASN A 384 17.91 -25.28 -17.48
CA ASN A 384 16.84 -26.20 -17.09
C ASN A 384 15.43 -25.62 -17.27
N TYR A 385 15.30 -24.28 -17.23
CA TYR A 385 14.02 -23.56 -17.27
C TYR A 385 14.06 -22.37 -18.27
N PRO A 386 14.42 -22.59 -19.56
CA PRO A 386 14.72 -21.51 -20.50
C PRO A 386 13.57 -20.50 -20.73
N LYS A 387 12.31 -20.91 -20.56
CA LYS A 387 11.15 -19.99 -20.58
C LYS A 387 11.18 -19.01 -19.41
N ALA A 388 11.46 -19.52 -18.20
CA ALA A 388 11.56 -18.74 -16.98
C ALA A 388 12.77 -17.79 -17.02
N PHE A 389 13.88 -18.24 -17.60
CA PHE A 389 15.04 -17.37 -17.86
C PHE A 389 14.67 -16.20 -18.78
N LEU A 390 14.07 -16.45 -19.94
CA LEU A 390 13.64 -15.41 -20.88
C LEU A 390 12.66 -14.41 -20.25
N GLU A 391 11.75 -14.89 -19.40
CA GLU A 391 10.86 -14.02 -18.64
C GLU A 391 11.62 -13.18 -17.60
N CYS A 392 12.58 -13.76 -16.88
CA CYS A 392 13.44 -13.02 -15.96
C CYS A 392 14.25 -11.95 -16.70
N SER A 393 14.84 -12.25 -17.86
CA SER A 393 15.58 -11.28 -18.69
C SER A 393 14.72 -10.08 -19.09
N ARG A 394 13.44 -10.32 -19.36
CA ARG A 394 12.46 -9.30 -19.76
C ARG A 394 12.01 -8.42 -18.58
N LEU A 395 11.76 -9.04 -17.42
CA LEU A 395 11.18 -8.36 -16.25
C LEU A 395 12.25 -7.67 -15.37
N PHE A 396 13.43 -8.27 -15.26
CA PHE A 396 14.48 -7.92 -14.29
C PHE A 396 15.88 -7.82 -14.94
N PRO A 397 16.09 -7.03 -16.02
CA PRO A 397 17.37 -7.01 -16.74
C PRO A 397 18.59 -6.69 -15.86
N ALA A 398 18.48 -5.72 -14.93
CA ALA A 398 19.55 -5.39 -13.99
C ALA A 398 19.94 -6.56 -13.04
N LEU A 399 19.00 -7.46 -12.72
CA LEU A 399 19.29 -8.65 -11.93
C LEU A 399 20.21 -9.60 -12.70
N LEU A 400 19.99 -9.78 -14.00
CA LEU A 400 20.84 -10.64 -14.84
C LEU A 400 22.23 -10.03 -15.02
N GLU A 401 22.31 -8.71 -15.24
CA GLU A 401 23.57 -7.98 -15.39
C GLU A 401 24.45 -8.06 -14.13
N GLU A 402 23.86 -7.89 -12.94
CA GLU A 402 24.63 -7.66 -11.70
C GLU A 402 24.64 -8.85 -10.73
N ARG A 403 23.74 -9.84 -10.90
CA ARG A 403 23.63 -11.03 -10.04
C ARG A 403 23.70 -12.36 -10.81
N GLY A 404 24.17 -12.35 -12.06
CA GLY A 404 24.28 -13.55 -12.93
C GLY A 404 24.91 -14.80 -12.29
N ALA A 405 25.88 -14.63 -11.39
CA ALA A 405 26.57 -15.71 -10.68
C ALA A 405 26.12 -15.90 -9.21
N SER A 406 25.16 -15.11 -8.72
CA SER A 406 24.70 -15.16 -7.33
C SER A 406 23.70 -16.30 -7.10
N PRO A 407 23.77 -17.01 -5.96
CA PRO A 407 22.81 -18.07 -5.64
C PRO A 407 21.48 -17.49 -5.16
N LEU A 408 20.45 -17.59 -6.00
CA LEU A 408 19.09 -17.13 -5.71
C LEU A 408 18.41 -18.12 -4.76
N LYS A 409 17.99 -17.69 -3.57
CA LYS A 409 17.41 -18.58 -2.55
C LYS A 409 15.98 -18.97 -2.90
N VAL A 410 15.74 -20.23 -3.24
CA VAL A 410 14.42 -20.72 -3.71
C VAL A 410 13.60 -21.25 -2.55
N ARG A 411 14.13 -22.23 -1.79
CA ARG A 411 13.37 -22.90 -0.71
C ARG A 411 12.97 -21.97 0.42
N ASP A 412 13.87 -21.10 0.89
CA ASP A 412 13.59 -20.23 2.04
C ASP A 412 12.49 -19.20 1.73
N ARG A 413 12.52 -18.62 0.52
CA ARG A 413 11.47 -17.73 0.02
C ARG A 413 10.14 -18.49 -0.13
N ALA A 414 10.17 -19.73 -0.63
CA ALA A 414 8.97 -20.56 -0.73
C ALA A 414 8.34 -20.88 0.65
N ARG A 415 9.16 -21.21 1.65
CA ARG A 415 8.72 -21.40 3.04
C ARG A 415 8.17 -20.12 3.67
N HIS A 416 8.76 -18.95 3.37
CA HIS A 416 8.20 -17.67 3.78
C HIS A 416 6.78 -17.47 3.24
N HIS A 417 6.56 -17.69 1.93
CA HIS A 417 5.24 -17.52 1.32
C HIS A 417 4.18 -18.44 1.94
N LEU A 418 4.49 -19.72 2.15
CA LEU A 418 3.57 -20.65 2.82
C LEU A 418 3.32 -20.25 4.28
N GLY A 419 4.34 -19.77 4.99
CA GLY A 419 4.21 -19.24 6.34
C GLY A 419 3.26 -18.05 6.42
N GLU A 420 3.33 -17.09 5.48
CA GLU A 420 2.38 -15.98 5.41
C GLU A 420 0.96 -16.46 5.10
N VAL A 421 0.77 -17.45 4.21
CA VAL A 421 -0.54 -18.07 3.97
C VAL A 421 -1.15 -18.62 5.26
N ARG A 422 -0.37 -19.37 6.06
CA ARG A 422 -0.81 -19.87 7.37
C ARG A 422 -1.21 -18.71 8.29
N ARG A 423 -0.34 -17.70 8.45
CA ARG A 423 -0.55 -16.58 9.39
C ARG A 423 -1.75 -15.70 9.02
N VAL A 424 -1.92 -15.37 7.74
CA VAL A 424 -3.06 -14.57 7.26
C VAL A 424 -4.39 -15.31 7.43
N HIS A 425 -4.41 -16.62 7.17
CA HIS A 425 -5.59 -17.46 7.37
C HIS A 425 -5.99 -17.57 8.85
N GLU A 426 -5.00 -17.70 9.75
CA GLU A 426 -5.22 -17.72 11.19
C GLU A 426 -5.71 -16.36 11.72
N ALA A 427 -5.14 -15.26 11.22
CA ALA A 427 -5.58 -13.90 11.57
C ALA A 427 -7.01 -13.60 11.10
N GLN A 428 -7.42 -14.05 9.90
CA GLN A 428 -8.81 -13.94 9.43
C GLN A 428 -9.78 -14.63 10.39
N ARG A 429 -9.49 -15.90 10.75
CA ARG A 429 -10.32 -16.64 11.72
C ARG A 429 -10.35 -15.97 13.09
N THR A 430 -9.22 -15.42 13.54
CA THR A 430 -9.11 -14.70 14.81
C THR A 430 -9.97 -13.44 14.82
N LEU A 431 -9.88 -12.61 13.77
CA LEU A 431 -10.66 -11.39 13.61
C LEU A 431 -12.17 -11.68 13.52
N ASP A 432 -12.57 -12.69 12.73
CA ASP A 432 -13.96 -13.14 12.64
C ASP A 432 -14.51 -13.58 14.00
N THR A 433 -13.73 -14.29 14.81
CA THR A 433 -14.12 -14.71 16.16
C THR A 433 -14.24 -13.53 17.11
N VAL A 434 -13.27 -12.60 17.11
CA VAL A 434 -13.32 -11.40 17.96
C VAL A 434 -14.54 -10.55 17.60
N PHE A 435 -14.77 -10.29 16.30
CA PHE A 435 -15.91 -9.50 15.84
C PHE A 435 -17.26 -10.12 16.24
N ARG A 436 -17.41 -11.45 16.11
CA ARG A 436 -18.63 -12.18 16.53
C ARG A 436 -18.86 -12.15 18.05
N SER A 437 -17.79 -12.05 18.86
CA SER A 437 -17.90 -11.96 20.33
C SER A 437 -18.07 -10.53 20.86
N ALA A 438 -17.60 -9.53 20.13
CA ALA A 438 -17.80 -8.12 20.48
C ALA A 438 -19.31 -7.74 20.51
N THR A 439 -20.16 -8.44 19.74
CA THR A 439 -21.62 -8.25 19.76
C THR A 439 -22.34 -8.96 20.91
N SER A 440 -21.65 -9.81 21.70
CA SER A 440 -22.24 -10.64 22.76
C SER A 440 -21.82 -10.27 24.19
N GLN A 441 -21.18 -9.10 24.40
CA GLN A 441 -20.71 -8.59 25.70
C GLN A 441 -19.67 -9.47 26.45
N GLU A 442 -19.03 -10.43 25.77
CA GLU A 442 -18.00 -11.29 26.39
C GLU A 442 -16.59 -10.66 26.34
N THR A 443 -16.13 -10.13 27.47
CA THR A 443 -14.87 -9.34 27.53
C THR A 443 -13.58 -10.16 27.31
N LEU A 444 -13.60 -11.48 27.56
CA LEU A 444 -12.38 -12.31 27.58
C LEU A 444 -11.90 -12.77 26.19
N LEU A 445 -12.79 -12.88 25.21
CA LEU A 445 -12.45 -13.36 23.85
C LEU A 445 -11.63 -12.34 23.03
N PRO A 446 -11.91 -11.01 23.09
CA PRO A 446 -11.07 -10.00 22.44
C PRO A 446 -9.59 -10.04 22.83
N ASP A 447 -9.29 -10.20 24.13
CA ASP A 447 -7.91 -10.14 24.63
C ASP A 447 -7.06 -11.33 24.12
N PHE A 448 -7.64 -12.53 24.09
CA PHE A 448 -7.00 -13.72 23.50
C PHE A 448 -6.79 -13.57 21.99
N GLY A 449 -7.76 -12.97 21.29
CA GLY A 449 -7.63 -12.69 19.86
C GLY A 449 -6.51 -11.70 19.54
N VAL A 450 -6.36 -10.64 20.34
CA VAL A 450 -5.27 -9.67 20.15
C VAL A 450 -3.90 -10.24 20.52
N GLN A 451 -3.80 -11.07 21.55
CA GLN A 451 -2.57 -11.84 21.84
C GLN A 451 -2.20 -12.77 20.68
N THR A 452 -3.21 -13.40 20.05
CA THR A 452 -3.02 -14.25 18.86
C THR A 452 -2.49 -13.43 17.68
N LEU A 453 -3.10 -12.27 17.38
CA LEU A 453 -2.59 -11.35 16.34
C LEU A 453 -1.16 -10.91 16.64
N GLY A 454 -0.86 -10.53 17.89
CA GLY A 454 0.48 -10.15 18.33
C GLY A 454 1.54 -11.22 18.06
N ARG A 455 1.26 -12.48 18.42
CA ARG A 455 2.12 -13.62 18.06
C ARG A 455 2.34 -13.73 16.55
N LEU A 456 1.28 -13.61 15.75
CA LEU A 456 1.36 -13.73 14.29
C LEU A 456 2.21 -12.61 13.66
N LEU A 457 2.19 -11.39 14.21
CA LEU A 457 3.10 -10.31 13.81
C LEU A 457 4.56 -10.71 14.05
N ASN A 458 4.87 -11.21 15.26
CA ASN A 458 6.23 -11.61 15.64
C ASN A 458 6.76 -12.77 14.77
N GLU A 459 5.93 -13.79 14.53
CA GLU A 459 6.27 -14.92 13.65
C GLU A 459 6.49 -14.49 12.19
N SER A 460 5.69 -13.54 11.69
CA SER A 460 5.87 -12.98 10.35
C SER A 460 7.14 -12.15 10.24
N HIS A 461 7.45 -11.35 11.27
CA HIS A 461 8.70 -10.59 11.33
C HIS A 461 9.93 -11.52 11.37
N GLN A 462 9.89 -12.56 12.20
CA GLN A 462 10.94 -13.59 12.20
C GLN A 462 11.10 -14.19 10.80
N SER A 463 10.01 -14.48 10.10
CA SER A 463 10.05 -14.99 8.73
C SER A 463 10.64 -13.99 7.73
N LEU A 464 10.32 -12.69 7.85
CA LEU A 464 10.91 -11.62 7.04
C LEU A 464 12.41 -11.44 7.28
N ARG A 465 12.89 -11.65 8.51
CA ARG A 465 14.30 -11.59 8.85
C ARG A 465 15.05 -12.84 8.40
N ASP A 466 14.59 -14.01 8.83
CA ASP A 466 15.36 -15.26 8.77
C ASP A 466 15.16 -16.01 7.42
N LEU A 467 13.98 -15.90 6.80
CA LEU A 467 13.66 -16.59 5.53
C LEU A 467 13.59 -15.66 4.31
N TYR A 468 13.20 -14.39 4.49
CA TYR A 468 13.11 -13.41 3.41
C TYR A 468 14.28 -12.41 3.36
N GLU A 469 15.00 -12.26 4.46
CA GLU A 469 16.20 -11.43 4.60
C GLU A 469 15.99 -9.99 4.13
N VAL A 470 14.95 -9.36 4.63
CA VAL A 470 14.63 -7.93 4.36
C VAL A 470 14.67 -7.05 5.60
N SER A 471 15.10 -7.59 6.75
CA SER A 471 15.34 -6.80 7.96
C SER A 471 16.76 -6.23 8.00
N THR A 472 17.00 -5.30 8.93
CA THR A 472 18.26 -4.55 9.10
C THR A 472 18.58 -4.40 10.60
N PRO A 473 19.83 -4.17 11.00
CA PRO A 473 20.18 -3.96 12.42
C PRO A 473 19.37 -2.85 13.11
N GLU A 474 19.04 -1.78 12.40
CA GLU A 474 18.20 -0.68 12.87
C GLU A 474 16.73 -1.10 13.08
N VAL A 475 16.19 -1.95 12.20
CA VAL A 475 14.84 -2.52 12.35
C VAL A 475 14.82 -3.50 13.52
N GLU A 476 15.79 -4.42 13.61
CA GLU A 476 15.90 -5.35 14.75
C GLU A 476 16.01 -4.59 16.08
N ARG A 477 16.83 -3.54 16.16
CA ARG A 477 16.95 -2.74 17.39
C ARG A 477 15.65 -2.05 17.77
N LEU A 478 14.83 -1.64 16.80
CA LEU A 478 13.52 -1.05 17.06
C LEU A 478 12.51 -2.12 17.52
N ILE A 479 12.54 -3.30 16.93
CA ILE A 479 11.75 -4.47 17.35
C ILE A 479 12.10 -4.88 18.79
N GLU A 480 13.39 -4.96 19.15
CA GLU A 480 13.84 -5.22 20.53
C GLU A 480 13.25 -4.24 21.54
N ILE A 481 13.26 -2.94 21.22
CA ILE A 481 12.74 -1.88 22.10
C ILE A 481 11.22 -2.02 22.24
N LEU A 482 10.50 -2.26 21.13
CA LEU A 482 9.04 -2.44 21.16
C LEU A 482 8.63 -3.68 21.95
N LEU A 483 9.29 -4.82 21.73
CA LEU A 483 9.00 -6.08 22.43
C LEU A 483 9.54 -6.12 23.88
N SER A 484 10.25 -5.08 24.32
CA SER A 484 10.63 -4.90 25.74
C SER A 484 9.50 -4.30 26.59
N ASP A 485 8.49 -3.68 25.98
CA ASP A 485 7.30 -3.19 26.66
C ASP A 485 6.28 -4.33 26.83
N PRO A 486 5.90 -4.72 28.06
CA PRO A 486 4.96 -5.82 28.31
C PRO A 486 3.53 -5.56 27.78
N ASN A 487 3.21 -4.31 27.39
CA ASN A 487 1.91 -3.93 26.82
C ASN A 487 1.92 -3.92 25.27
N VAL A 488 3.03 -4.32 24.63
CA VAL A 488 3.08 -4.57 23.19
C VAL A 488 2.80 -6.05 22.92
N TYR A 489 1.69 -6.33 22.23
CA TYR A 489 1.27 -7.71 21.91
C TYR A 489 2.16 -8.34 20.84
N GLY A 490 2.67 -7.52 19.91
CA GLY A 490 3.61 -7.93 18.89
C GLY A 490 4.06 -6.78 17.99
N ALA A 491 5.18 -6.97 17.32
CA ALA A 491 5.78 -5.98 16.43
C ALA A 491 6.40 -6.64 15.19
N ARG A 492 6.36 -5.93 14.05
CA ARG A 492 6.90 -6.40 12.78
C ARG A 492 7.40 -5.29 11.87
N LEU A 493 8.38 -5.61 11.03
CA LEU A 493 8.66 -4.86 9.81
C LEU A 493 7.42 -4.80 8.90
N MET A 494 7.18 -3.64 8.27
CA MET A 494 6.06 -3.37 7.37
C MET A 494 6.54 -2.78 6.03
N GLY A 495 5.97 -3.26 4.92
CA GLY A 495 6.36 -2.90 3.56
C GLY A 495 7.61 -3.65 3.08
N GLY A 496 8.15 -3.24 1.93
CA GLY A 496 9.21 -3.94 1.18
C GLY A 496 10.61 -4.06 1.84
N GLY A 497 10.73 -3.71 3.11
CA GLY A 497 11.93 -3.91 3.94
C GLY A 497 13.13 -3.02 3.62
N PHE A 498 14.31 -3.51 4.03
CA PHE A 498 15.61 -2.82 4.00
C PHE A 498 15.65 -1.50 4.77
N GLY A 499 14.78 -1.36 5.78
CA GLY A 499 14.53 -0.13 6.52
C GLY A 499 13.02 0.08 6.69
N GLY A 500 12.57 1.33 6.75
CA GLY A 500 11.15 1.68 6.81
C GLY A 500 10.54 1.55 8.20
N ASN A 501 9.22 1.33 8.23
CA ASN A 501 8.41 1.27 9.45
C ASN A 501 8.40 -0.11 10.10
N VAL A 502 8.43 -0.09 11.43
CA VAL A 502 8.02 -1.20 12.28
C VAL A 502 6.62 -0.92 12.82
N LEU A 503 5.67 -1.80 12.51
CA LEU A 503 4.32 -1.83 13.05
C LEU A 503 4.31 -2.52 14.41
N ALA A 504 3.69 -1.91 15.42
CA ALA A 504 3.42 -2.48 16.73
C ALA A 504 1.91 -2.49 17.01
N LEU A 505 1.45 -3.55 17.69
CA LEU A 505 0.09 -3.69 18.20
C LEU A 505 0.09 -3.55 19.72
N THR A 506 -0.66 -2.58 20.24
CA THR A 506 -0.72 -2.26 21.68
C THR A 506 -2.13 -1.81 22.08
N SER A 507 -2.38 -1.61 23.38
CA SER A 507 -3.64 -1.03 23.86
C SER A 507 -3.64 0.50 23.69
N ARG A 508 -4.82 1.10 23.53
CA ARG A 508 -4.97 2.57 23.41
C ARG A 508 -4.34 3.33 24.58
N GLU A 509 -4.48 2.79 25.79
CA GLU A 509 -3.94 3.38 27.03
C GLU A 509 -2.40 3.40 27.04
N ASN A 510 -1.75 2.45 26.38
CA ASN A 510 -0.29 2.36 26.35
C ASN A 510 0.37 3.20 25.24
N VAL A 511 -0.39 3.72 24.28
CA VAL A 511 0.17 4.43 23.11
C VAL A 511 1.11 5.57 23.49
N ALA A 512 0.74 6.42 24.48
CA ALA A 512 1.59 7.51 24.93
C ALA A 512 2.90 7.01 25.56
N THR A 513 2.81 6.03 26.48
CA THR A 513 3.94 5.40 27.14
C THR A 513 4.91 4.75 26.15
N LEU A 514 4.37 4.02 25.16
CA LEU A 514 5.16 3.37 24.11
C LEU A 514 5.90 4.38 23.23
N ILE A 515 5.24 5.49 22.89
CA ILE A 515 5.86 6.58 22.11
C ILE A 515 7.01 7.22 22.89
N ASP A 516 6.82 7.50 24.19
CA ASP A 516 7.87 8.07 25.04
C ASP A 516 9.03 7.09 25.25
N HIS A 517 8.76 5.78 25.40
CA HIS A 517 9.77 4.71 25.49
C HIS A 517 10.61 4.60 24.21
N VAL A 518 9.97 4.53 23.04
CA VAL A 518 10.70 4.51 21.76
C VAL A 518 11.43 5.83 21.51
N GLN A 519 10.88 6.97 21.96
CA GLN A 519 11.56 8.25 21.91
C GLN A 519 12.82 8.26 22.79
N SER A 520 12.80 7.71 24.01
CA SER A 520 13.98 7.66 24.89
C SER A 520 15.04 6.66 24.40
N GLU A 521 14.65 5.46 23.98
CA GLU A 521 15.57 4.36 23.66
C GLU A 521 16.04 4.32 22.19
N PHE A 522 15.23 4.79 21.24
CA PHE A 522 15.57 4.73 19.81
C PHE A 522 15.90 6.09 19.21
N TYR A 523 15.02 7.09 19.35
CA TYR A 523 15.15 8.37 18.64
C TYR A 523 16.11 9.36 19.33
N THR A 524 16.01 9.54 20.65
CA THR A 524 16.85 10.49 21.41
C THR A 524 18.36 10.20 21.30
N PRO A 525 18.84 8.93 21.39
CA PRO A 525 20.25 8.62 21.22
C PRO A 525 20.77 8.94 19.81
N ARG A 526 19.86 8.97 18.82
CA ARG A 526 20.11 9.33 17.41
C ARG A 526 19.89 10.82 17.12
N ARG A 527 19.61 11.64 18.15
CA ARG A 527 19.28 13.07 18.07
C ARG A 527 18.03 13.37 17.23
N ARG A 528 17.08 12.44 17.18
CA ARG A 528 15.81 12.54 16.45
C ARG A 528 14.64 12.81 17.40
N ALA A 529 13.63 13.51 16.92
CA ALA A 529 12.38 13.79 17.61
C ALA A 529 11.22 13.12 16.85
N GLY A 530 10.99 11.83 17.11
CA GLY A 530 10.21 10.94 16.25
C GLY A 530 8.82 11.48 15.90
N VAL A 531 8.05 11.91 16.90
CA VAL A 531 6.70 12.48 16.68
C VAL A 531 6.75 13.76 15.83
N ARG A 532 7.71 14.66 16.08
CA ARG A 532 7.83 15.94 15.35
C ARG A 532 8.32 15.75 13.91
N GLU A 533 9.07 14.69 13.65
CA GLU A 533 9.54 14.30 12.32
C GLU A 533 8.50 13.51 11.51
N GLY A 534 7.34 13.18 12.09
CA GLY A 534 6.37 12.26 11.48
C GLY A 534 6.85 10.80 11.45
N ALA A 535 7.90 10.45 12.20
CA ALA A 535 8.44 9.10 12.30
C ALA A 535 7.59 8.16 13.17
N VAL A 536 6.45 8.65 13.69
CA VAL A 536 5.48 7.89 14.46
C VAL A 536 4.11 8.15 13.86
N MET A 537 3.36 7.09 13.57
CA MET A 537 1.95 7.19 13.16
C MET A 537 1.11 6.30 14.06
N VAL A 538 0.01 6.83 14.59
CA VAL A 538 -1.04 6.05 15.25
C VAL A 538 -2.16 5.92 14.23
N SER A 539 -2.61 4.71 13.93
CA SER A 539 -3.55 4.45 12.84
C SER A 539 -4.73 3.59 13.27
N THR A 540 -5.91 3.99 12.80
CA THR A 540 -7.16 3.23 12.88
C THR A 540 -7.74 3.01 11.47
N PRO A 541 -8.55 1.96 11.26
CA PRO A 541 -9.10 1.56 9.97
C PRO A 541 -10.37 2.29 9.52
#